data_AF-A0A8I1QBN2-F1
#
_entry.id   AF-A0A8I1QBN2-F1
#
_cell.length_a   1.000
_cell.length_b   1.000
_cell.length_c   1.000
_cell.angle_alpha   90.00
_cell.angle_beta   90.00
_cell.angle_gamma   90.00
#
_symmetry.space_group_name_H-M   'P 1'
#
loop_
_entity.id
_entity.type
_entity.pdbx_description
1 polymer ?
#
loop_
_entity_poly.entity_id
_entity_poly.type
_entity_poly.pdbx_seq_one_letter_code
_entity_poly.pdbx_strand_id
1 'polypeptide(L)'
;MPKNKTALSVIQQAHIIASIEHLLDLPTTVTDFTAYVNELEHFLLGEQDSINEEFILLKKILCSPERYLHHLEKLNEQPINNHEVQEFIIDWLKAELKRQSKALEISFKWSSLEIKQNLGKLLEQRSFITQSPVIEQPTINSCINDPDKMYTLSLDLDENYQHVTLHLNLGFPDDTQISDTFYLNNSQRENLEALGLGALLKAEEIAYEEIKKWLTQRKIPGALELPNYTHAPKFFAPLLTEKIYLHTIAQKKFFLHELMHLEKEEYESLRHPAIKTLLSSEIISLAEAKKITAPQRKILNQTVYFSLLKDYKIKLHDLIGIFYTESKILCHPLITHLIQQQKVTFREAKYIPEDFIRLCDLNFYLEYFHKAKINWQQFRELGVYDYKLLLSQPILSLLQKECLSIDELLKLSSRQRRDLAHEQIHKLIMSKKISLEQFKQLSSKTLFLIKSGESIDMVDDKIKFNAQNTLFSPLSPKTKNSSSPGASPRISRI
;
A
#
# COMPACT_ATOMS: atom_id res chain seq x y z
N MET A 1 33.49 -27.86 -9.87
CA MET A 1 33.41 -26.51 -9.27
C MET A 1 33.85 -26.62 -7.82
N PRO A 2 34.86 -25.85 -7.37
CA PRO A 2 35.21 -25.82 -5.96
C PRO A 2 33.98 -25.32 -5.20
N LYS A 3 33.56 -26.05 -4.16
CA LYS A 3 32.57 -25.53 -3.21
C LYS A 3 33.25 -24.33 -2.57
N ASN A 4 32.88 -23.11 -2.96
CA ASN A 4 33.18 -21.92 -2.18
C ASN A 4 32.57 -22.17 -0.81
N LYS A 5 33.38 -22.66 0.12
CA LYS A 5 33.02 -22.76 1.52
C LYS A 5 32.84 -21.33 1.97
N THR A 6 31.60 -20.93 2.22
CA THR A 6 31.33 -19.68 2.92
C THR A 6 32.11 -19.70 4.22
N ALA A 7 32.84 -18.63 4.53
CA ALA A 7 33.62 -18.52 5.76
C ALA A 7 32.72 -18.50 7.02
N LEU A 8 31.44 -18.14 6.85
CA LEU A 8 30.44 -18.11 7.91
C LEU A 8 30.07 -19.52 8.38
N SER A 9 30.07 -19.72 9.70
CA SER A 9 29.58 -20.96 10.32
C SER A 9 28.08 -21.16 10.07
N VAL A 10 27.60 -22.39 10.22
CA VAL A 10 26.16 -22.70 10.11
C VAL A 10 25.32 -21.89 11.11
N ILE A 11 25.85 -21.67 12.31
CA ILE A 11 25.17 -20.88 13.36
C ILE A 11 25.09 -19.40 12.96
N GLN A 12 26.17 -18.84 12.41
CA GLN A 12 26.18 -17.48 11.88
C GLN A 12 25.17 -17.31 10.73
N GLN A 13 25.17 -18.25 9.78
CA GLN A 13 24.21 -18.25 8.66
C GLN A 13 22.76 -18.29 9.16
N ALA A 14 22.44 -19.16 10.12
CA ALA A 14 21.10 -19.25 10.70
C ALA A 14 20.68 -17.96 11.41
N HIS A 15 21.60 -17.32 12.14
CA HIS A 15 21.33 -16.04 12.81
C HIS A 15 21.04 -14.91 11.83
N ILE A 16 21.82 -14.82 10.74
CA ILE A 16 21.59 -13.84 9.67
C ILE A 16 20.20 -14.06 9.05
N ILE A 17 19.86 -15.30 8.68
CA ILE A 17 18.56 -15.62 8.07
C ILE A 17 17.41 -15.22 9.00
N ALA A 18 17.44 -15.62 10.27
CA ALA A 18 16.40 -15.28 11.23
C ALA A 18 16.21 -13.76 11.39
N SER A 19 17.29 -12.99 11.20
CA SER A 19 17.28 -11.53 11.33
C SER A 19 16.74 -10.81 10.10
N ILE A 20 16.63 -11.46 8.93
CA ILE A 20 16.22 -10.81 7.67
C ILE A 20 15.04 -11.48 6.97
N GLU A 21 14.68 -12.71 7.32
CA GLU A 21 13.63 -13.47 6.64
C GLU A 21 12.27 -12.77 6.71
N HIS A 22 11.98 -12.10 7.83
CA HIS A 22 10.75 -11.34 8.01
C HIS A 22 10.65 -10.09 7.10
N LEU A 23 11.75 -9.67 6.47
CA LEU A 23 11.77 -8.56 5.50
C LEU A 23 11.39 -9.01 4.09
N LEU A 24 11.12 -10.31 3.89
CA LEU A 24 10.72 -10.87 2.61
C LEU A 24 9.31 -11.45 2.68
N ASP A 25 8.31 -10.61 2.44
CA ASP A 25 6.94 -11.09 2.21
C ASP A 25 6.77 -11.48 0.73
N LEU A 26 7.26 -12.67 0.37
CA LEU A 26 7.31 -13.11 -1.03
C LEU A 26 5.90 -13.34 -1.59
N PRO A 27 5.53 -12.65 -2.68
CA PRO A 27 4.20 -12.84 -3.25
C PRO A 27 3.97 -14.25 -3.78
N THR A 28 2.74 -14.74 -3.65
CA THR A 28 2.32 -16.08 -4.12
C THR A 28 1.69 -16.04 -5.52
N THR A 29 1.64 -14.88 -6.17
CA THR A 29 1.15 -14.74 -7.54
C THR A 29 2.29 -14.38 -8.50
N VAL A 30 2.21 -14.84 -9.74
CA VAL A 30 3.24 -14.58 -10.77
C VAL A 30 3.45 -13.09 -11.02
N THR A 31 2.36 -12.32 -11.07
CA THR A 31 2.43 -10.88 -11.42
C THR A 31 3.05 -10.08 -10.28
N ASP A 32 2.58 -10.32 -9.04
CA ASP A 32 3.12 -9.62 -7.87
C ASP A 32 4.57 -10.02 -7.62
N PHE A 33 4.92 -11.29 -7.77
CA PHE A 33 6.29 -11.76 -7.59
C PHE A 33 7.26 -11.14 -8.62
N THR A 34 6.84 -11.03 -9.89
CA THR A 34 7.69 -10.40 -10.92
C THR A 34 7.90 -8.91 -10.63
N ALA A 35 6.85 -8.19 -10.19
CA ALA A 35 6.97 -6.79 -9.79
C ALA A 35 7.89 -6.63 -8.57
N TYR A 36 7.71 -7.48 -7.56
CA TYR A 36 8.52 -7.52 -6.34
C TYR A 36 10.01 -7.74 -6.65
N VAL A 37 10.34 -8.72 -7.50
CA VAL A 37 11.72 -9.02 -7.89
C VAL A 37 12.34 -7.84 -8.63
N ASN A 38 11.62 -7.23 -9.57
CA ASN A 38 12.13 -6.08 -10.33
C ASN A 38 12.35 -4.86 -9.42
N GLU A 39 11.41 -4.55 -8.52
CA GLU A 39 11.55 -3.45 -7.57
C GLU A 39 12.76 -3.65 -6.66
N LEU A 40 12.91 -4.86 -6.10
CA LEU A 40 14.04 -5.19 -5.25
C LEU A 40 15.38 -5.09 -6.01
N GLU A 41 15.45 -5.61 -7.24
CA GLU A 41 16.66 -5.54 -8.07
C GLU A 41 17.02 -4.08 -8.41
N HIS A 42 16.07 -3.27 -8.89
CA HIS A 42 16.30 -1.84 -9.18
C HIS A 42 16.71 -1.06 -7.93
N PHE A 43 16.11 -1.34 -6.78
CA PHE A 43 16.43 -0.67 -5.53
C PHE A 43 17.83 -1.00 -5.02
N LEU A 44 18.24 -2.27 -5.11
CA LEU A 44 19.59 -2.72 -4.75
C LEU A 44 20.65 -2.22 -5.73
N LEU A 45 20.29 -2.02 -7.00
CA LEU A 45 21.15 -1.37 -8.00
C LEU A 45 21.21 0.16 -7.84
N GLY A 46 20.37 0.75 -6.98
CA GLY A 46 20.38 2.18 -6.69
C GLY A 46 19.82 3.05 -7.81
N GLU A 47 18.99 2.46 -8.69
CA GLU A 47 18.38 3.17 -9.82
C GLU A 47 17.13 3.96 -9.40
N GLN A 48 16.51 3.61 -8.26
CA GLN A 48 15.33 4.28 -7.71
C GLN A 48 15.34 4.25 -6.18
N ASP A 49 14.67 5.23 -5.56
CA ASP A 49 14.24 5.14 -4.18
C ASP A 49 13.01 4.24 -4.10
N SER A 50 13.05 3.19 -3.26
CA SER A 50 11.88 2.34 -3.00
C SER A 50 11.02 2.98 -1.93
N ILE A 51 9.71 2.82 -2.05
CA ILE A 51 8.73 3.20 -1.03
C ILE A 51 8.54 2.05 -0.03
N ASN A 52 9.08 0.86 -0.31
CA ASN A 52 9.02 -0.29 0.58
C ASN A 52 10.03 -0.14 1.74
N GLU A 53 9.51 0.06 2.95
CA GLU A 53 10.28 0.17 4.19
C GLU A 53 11.15 -1.07 4.47
N GLU A 54 10.69 -2.26 4.11
CA GLU A 54 11.42 -3.52 4.27
C GLU A 54 12.64 -3.56 3.35
N PHE A 55 12.50 -3.08 2.11
CA PHE A 55 13.62 -2.98 1.18
C PHE A 55 14.65 -1.97 1.67
N ILE A 56 14.20 -0.80 2.15
CA ILE A 56 15.08 0.21 2.75
C ILE A 56 15.89 -0.39 3.90
N LEU A 57 15.24 -1.15 4.79
CA LEU A 57 15.93 -1.81 5.90
C LEU A 57 16.91 -2.88 5.40
N LEU A 58 16.51 -3.72 4.45
CA LEU A 58 17.39 -4.72 3.85
C LEU A 58 18.64 -4.10 3.21
N LYS A 59 18.49 -2.98 2.49
CA LYS A 59 19.62 -2.24 1.93
C LYS A 59 20.51 -1.64 3.01
N LYS A 60 19.93 -1.11 4.09
CA LYS A 60 20.71 -0.63 5.26
C LYS A 60 21.53 -1.77 5.88
N ILE A 61 20.94 -2.96 6.05
CA ILE A 61 21.64 -4.16 6.53
C ILE A 61 22.77 -4.54 5.56
N LEU A 62 22.51 -4.53 4.24
CA LEU A 62 23.54 -4.80 3.24
C LEU A 62 24.65 -3.74 3.22
N CYS A 63 24.36 -2.47 3.50
CA CYS A 63 25.38 -1.41 3.50
C CYS A 63 26.24 -1.40 4.77
N SER A 64 25.68 -1.80 5.92
CA SER A 64 26.38 -1.75 7.21
C SER A 64 25.94 -2.91 8.11
N PRO A 65 26.24 -4.17 7.73
CA PRO A 65 25.69 -5.35 8.41
C PRO A 65 26.09 -5.39 9.90
N GLU A 66 27.25 -4.83 10.26
CA GLU A 66 27.75 -4.72 11.63
C GLU A 66 26.89 -3.84 12.56
N ARG A 67 26.04 -2.98 11.99
CA ARG A 67 25.11 -2.14 12.76
C ARG A 67 23.80 -2.82 13.08
N TYR A 68 23.42 -3.85 12.31
CA TYR A 68 22.08 -4.46 12.38
C TYR A 68 22.13 -5.94 12.79
N LEU A 69 23.26 -6.63 12.58
CA LEU A 69 23.42 -8.05 12.88
C LEU A 69 24.30 -8.24 14.13
N HIS A 70 23.73 -7.93 15.29
CA HIS A 70 24.46 -7.89 16.55
C HIS A 70 25.02 -9.26 16.98
N HIS A 71 26.24 -9.25 17.50
CA HIS A 71 26.91 -10.40 18.10
C HIS A 71 27.24 -11.55 17.13
N LEU A 72 27.14 -11.31 15.82
CA LEU A 72 27.47 -12.32 14.81
C LEU A 72 28.92 -12.81 14.94
N GLU A 73 29.84 -11.93 15.36
CA GLU A 73 31.25 -12.27 15.62
C GLU A 73 31.46 -13.18 16.84
N LYS A 74 30.50 -13.25 17.77
CA LYS A 74 30.60 -14.08 18.99
C LYS A 74 30.12 -15.52 18.76
N LEU A 75 29.44 -15.78 17.65
CA LEU A 75 28.85 -17.09 17.34
C LEU A 75 29.87 -18.09 16.76
N ASN A 76 31.10 -17.65 16.50
CA ASN A 76 32.20 -18.50 16.03
C ASN A 76 33.55 -17.88 16.41
N GLU A 77 34.60 -18.70 16.56
CA GLU A 77 35.95 -18.22 16.91
C GLU A 77 36.68 -17.57 15.72
N GLN A 78 36.24 -17.85 14.49
CA GLN A 78 36.88 -17.29 13.30
C GLN A 78 36.43 -15.84 13.07
N PRO A 79 37.38 -14.92 12.80
CA PRO A 79 37.04 -13.56 12.45
C PRO A 79 36.25 -13.57 11.14
N ILE A 80 35.16 -12.80 11.14
CA ILE A 80 34.31 -12.58 9.98
C ILE A 80 34.54 -11.17 9.43
N ASN A 81 34.30 -10.97 8.15
CA ASN A 81 34.32 -9.64 7.53
C ASN A 81 32.93 -9.26 6.99
N ASN A 82 32.69 -7.95 6.86
CA ASN A 82 31.41 -7.45 6.35
C ASN A 82 31.08 -8.01 4.97
N HIS A 83 32.10 -8.14 4.12
CA HIS A 83 31.98 -8.68 2.77
C HIS A 83 31.38 -10.09 2.74
N GLU A 84 31.84 -10.99 3.60
CA GLU A 84 31.32 -12.36 3.73
C GLU A 84 29.84 -12.38 4.13
N VAL A 85 29.45 -11.50 5.05
CA VAL A 85 28.06 -11.36 5.50
C VAL A 85 27.19 -10.85 4.36
N GLN A 86 27.65 -9.82 3.64
CA GLN A 86 26.94 -9.24 2.49
C GLN A 86 26.79 -10.25 1.35
N GLU A 87 27.87 -10.97 1.00
CA GLU A 87 27.82 -12.03 -0.01
C GLU A 87 26.80 -13.11 0.35
N PHE A 88 26.82 -13.55 1.61
CA PHE A 88 25.88 -14.57 2.09
C PHE A 88 24.43 -14.10 2.00
N ILE A 89 24.12 -12.87 2.42
CA ILE A 89 22.76 -12.31 2.32
C ILE A 89 22.30 -12.28 0.87
N ILE A 90 23.13 -11.81 -0.06
CA ILE A 90 22.79 -11.75 -1.50
C ILE A 90 22.58 -13.15 -2.09
N ASP A 91 23.44 -14.09 -1.74
CA ASP A 91 23.35 -15.46 -2.25
C ASP A 91 22.14 -16.20 -1.67
N TRP A 92 21.80 -15.95 -0.39
CA TRP A 92 20.59 -16.45 0.25
C TRP A 92 19.32 -15.86 -0.38
N LEU A 93 19.27 -14.53 -0.57
CA LEU A 93 18.17 -13.84 -1.27
C LEU A 93 17.93 -14.44 -2.66
N LYS A 94 19.00 -14.63 -3.44
CA LYS A 94 18.91 -15.27 -4.75
C LYS A 94 18.32 -16.68 -4.67
N ALA A 95 18.79 -17.49 -3.72
CA ALA A 95 18.32 -18.85 -3.54
C ALA A 95 16.83 -18.88 -3.19
N GLU A 96 16.39 -17.96 -2.34
CA GLU A 96 15.02 -17.85 -1.85
C GLU A 96 14.07 -17.36 -2.95
N LEU A 97 14.44 -16.31 -3.68
CA LEU A 97 13.70 -15.87 -4.86
C LEU A 97 13.60 -16.96 -5.94
N LYS A 98 14.68 -17.72 -6.17
CA LYS A 98 14.68 -18.86 -7.10
C LYS A 98 13.79 -20.01 -6.61
N ARG A 99 13.70 -20.24 -5.30
CA ARG A 99 12.79 -21.24 -4.71
C ARG A 99 11.34 -20.86 -5.01
N GLN A 100 10.99 -19.60 -4.76
CA GLN A 100 9.64 -19.09 -5.03
C GLN A 100 9.32 -19.07 -6.52
N SER A 101 10.26 -18.66 -7.37
CA SER A 101 10.06 -18.67 -8.82
C SER A 101 9.77 -20.07 -9.37
N LYS A 102 10.42 -21.10 -8.78
CA LYS A 102 10.17 -22.50 -9.13
C LYS A 102 8.77 -22.94 -8.69
N ALA A 103 8.32 -22.54 -7.50
CA ALA A 103 6.97 -22.82 -7.03
C ALA A 103 5.89 -22.16 -7.92
N LEU A 104 6.20 -21.02 -8.53
CA LEU A 104 5.34 -20.28 -9.44
C LEU A 104 5.51 -20.65 -10.93
N GLU A 105 6.40 -21.58 -11.26
CA GLU A 105 6.71 -22.02 -12.63
C GLU A 105 7.17 -20.90 -13.59
N ILE A 106 7.93 -19.92 -13.09
CA ILE A 106 8.42 -18.78 -13.88
C ILE A 106 9.94 -18.79 -14.09
N SER A 107 10.37 -18.19 -15.19
CA SER A 107 11.77 -17.91 -15.46
C SER A 107 12.29 -16.84 -14.49
N PHE A 108 13.29 -17.18 -13.70
CA PHE A 108 13.96 -16.27 -12.79
C PHE A 108 15.26 -15.74 -13.39
N LYS A 109 15.35 -14.41 -13.52
CA LYS A 109 16.57 -13.69 -13.84
C LYS A 109 16.89 -12.78 -12.66
N TRP A 110 18.10 -12.87 -12.16
CA TRP A 110 18.59 -12.08 -11.04
C TRP A 110 20.10 -11.94 -11.16
N SER A 111 20.56 -10.71 -11.27
CA SER A 111 21.96 -10.42 -11.51
C SER A 111 22.73 -10.27 -10.21
N SER A 112 23.02 -11.40 -9.55
CA SER A 112 23.83 -11.37 -8.32
C SER A 112 25.18 -10.70 -8.53
N LEU A 113 25.76 -10.81 -9.73
CA LEU A 113 27.04 -10.20 -10.05
C LEU A 113 26.94 -8.67 -10.10
N GLU A 114 25.91 -8.11 -10.76
CA GLU A 114 25.73 -6.66 -10.84
C GLU A 114 25.35 -6.07 -9.48
N ILE A 115 24.50 -6.75 -8.71
CA ILE A 115 24.18 -6.34 -7.33
C ILE A 115 25.44 -6.37 -6.46
N LYS A 116 26.24 -7.44 -6.53
CA LYS A 116 27.52 -7.54 -5.80
C LYS A 116 28.52 -6.48 -6.27
N GLN A 117 28.56 -6.12 -7.55
CA GLN A 117 29.44 -5.07 -8.07
C GLN A 117 29.00 -3.67 -7.65
N ASN A 118 27.69 -3.41 -7.66
CA ASN A 118 27.14 -2.13 -7.23
C ASN A 118 27.30 -1.92 -5.73
N LEU A 119 26.95 -2.93 -4.95
CA LEU A 119 27.26 -2.97 -3.52
C LEU A 119 28.77 -3.01 -3.30
N GLY A 120 29.56 -3.55 -4.23
CA GLY A 120 31.03 -3.61 -4.22
C GLY A 120 31.72 -2.27 -4.03
N LYS A 121 31.09 -1.18 -4.46
CA LYS A 121 31.54 0.19 -4.15
C LYS A 121 31.41 0.55 -2.66
N LEU A 122 30.61 -0.22 -1.92
CA LEU A 122 30.31 -0.14 -0.49
C LEU A 122 30.84 -1.36 0.31
N LEU A 123 31.24 -2.45 -0.36
CA LEU A 123 31.82 -3.66 0.27
C LEU A 123 33.25 -3.36 0.71
N GLU A 124 33.40 -2.69 1.84
CA GLU A 124 34.71 -2.53 2.46
C GLU A 124 35.12 -3.87 3.10
N GLN A 125 36.37 -4.28 2.89
CA GLN A 125 36.98 -5.42 3.58
C GLN A 125 37.31 -5.06 5.03
N ARG A 126 36.30 -4.58 5.77
CA ARG A 126 36.39 -4.33 7.20
C ARG A 126 36.06 -5.60 7.95
N SER A 127 36.83 -5.87 9.01
CA SER A 127 36.46 -6.88 9.99
C SER A 127 35.06 -6.55 10.51
N PHE A 128 34.21 -7.56 10.55
CA PHE A 128 32.89 -7.42 11.12
C PHE A 128 33.07 -7.36 12.63
N ILE A 129 32.90 -6.17 13.16
CA ILE A 129 32.89 -5.89 14.59
C ILE A 129 31.57 -5.18 14.81
N THR A 130 30.66 -5.82 15.55
CA THR A 130 29.37 -5.22 15.89
C THR A 130 29.60 -3.78 16.33
N GLN A 131 29.13 -2.83 15.52
CA GLN A 131 29.11 -1.45 15.92
C GLN A 131 27.93 -1.35 16.86
N SER A 132 28.21 -1.13 18.16
CA SER A 132 27.20 -0.52 19.01
C SER A 132 26.65 0.67 18.23
N PRO A 133 25.33 0.80 18.06
CA PRO A 133 24.77 1.94 17.35
C PRO A 133 25.48 3.19 17.88
N VAL A 134 26.02 4.02 16.97
CA VAL A 134 26.46 5.35 17.35
C VAL A 134 25.17 6.08 17.70
N ILE A 135 24.70 5.83 18.90
CA ILE A 135 23.69 6.62 19.54
C ILE A 135 24.44 7.92 19.73
N GLU A 136 24.16 8.91 18.89
CA GLU A 136 24.41 10.31 19.25
C GLU A 136 24.06 10.40 20.72
N GLN A 137 25.06 10.58 21.60
CA GLN A 137 24.91 10.38 23.04
C GLN A 137 23.52 10.89 23.41
N PRO A 138 22.59 10.00 23.79
CA PRO A 138 21.24 10.43 24.03
C PRO A 138 21.41 11.47 25.11
N THR A 139 21.04 12.71 24.82
CA THR A 139 21.06 13.76 25.84
C THR A 139 20.43 13.12 27.06
N ILE A 140 21.22 13.06 28.13
CA ILE A 140 21.07 12.16 29.30
C ILE A 140 19.68 12.25 29.95
N ASN A 141 18.87 13.21 29.52
CA ASN A 141 17.46 13.41 29.82
C ASN A 141 16.63 13.30 28.52
N SER A 142 16.31 12.09 28.08
CA SER A 142 15.33 11.92 27.00
C SER A 142 13.93 11.92 27.58
N CYS A 143 13.14 12.94 27.22
CA CYS A 143 11.71 12.95 27.51
C CYS A 143 11.00 12.26 26.35
N ILE A 144 10.43 11.08 26.61
CA ILE A 144 9.53 10.41 25.67
C ILE A 144 8.12 10.94 25.96
N ASN A 145 7.68 11.87 25.15
CA ASN A 145 6.33 12.44 25.20
C ASN A 145 5.51 11.93 24.01
N ASP A 146 4.66 10.94 24.26
CA ASP A 146 3.61 10.56 23.32
C ASP A 146 2.35 11.37 23.64
N PRO A 147 1.92 12.29 22.75
CA PRO A 147 0.78 13.16 23.02
C PRO A 147 -0.52 12.38 23.24
N ASP A 148 -0.63 11.14 22.74
CA ASP A 148 -1.81 10.29 22.92
C ASP A 148 -1.82 9.55 24.26
N LYS A 149 -0.66 9.39 24.92
CA LYS A 149 -0.57 8.67 26.19
C LYS A 149 -0.95 9.55 27.37
N MET A 150 -1.48 8.91 28.41
CA MET A 150 -1.82 9.52 29.70
C MET A 150 -0.57 9.83 30.54
N TYR A 151 0.62 9.51 30.06
CA TYR A 151 1.85 9.74 30.78
C TYR A 151 2.93 10.36 29.89
N THR A 152 3.78 11.17 30.49
CA THR A 152 5.07 11.53 29.91
C THR A 152 6.17 10.81 30.67
N LEU A 153 7.15 10.29 29.95
CA LEU A 153 8.27 9.56 30.50
C LEU A 153 9.53 10.42 30.39
N SER A 154 10.24 10.62 31.50
CA SER A 154 11.63 11.08 31.47
C SER A 154 12.52 10.09 32.19
N LEU A 155 13.66 9.81 31.58
CA LEU A 155 14.66 8.90 32.11
C LEU A 155 15.81 9.74 32.65
N ASP A 156 16.17 9.51 33.91
CA ASP A 156 17.34 10.07 34.55
C ASP A 156 18.35 8.93 34.79
N LEU A 157 19.49 9.00 34.11
CA LEU A 157 20.57 8.05 34.27
C LEU A 157 21.53 8.57 35.34
N ASP A 158 21.84 7.72 36.31
CA ASP A 158 22.88 8.01 37.29
C ASP A 158 24.25 8.23 36.61
N GLU A 159 25.12 9.02 37.24
CA GLU A 159 26.46 9.36 36.75
C GLU A 159 27.31 8.11 36.44
N ASN A 160 27.02 6.99 37.11
CA ASN A 160 27.70 5.72 36.95
C ASN A 160 26.98 4.73 36.00
N TYR A 161 25.86 5.12 35.37
CA TYR A 161 25.01 4.28 34.52
C TYR A 161 24.57 2.97 35.21
N GLN A 162 24.47 2.97 36.55
CA GLN A 162 24.13 1.77 37.32
C GLN A 162 22.62 1.58 37.49
N HIS A 163 21.88 2.67 37.54
CA HIS A 163 20.43 2.69 37.69
C HIS A 163 19.81 3.76 36.81
N VAL A 164 18.54 3.54 36.47
CA VAL A 164 17.70 4.48 35.74
C VAL A 164 16.53 4.83 36.62
N THR A 165 16.36 6.14 36.85
CA THR A 165 15.17 6.67 37.49
C THR A 165 14.18 7.04 36.41
N LEU A 166 13.03 6.41 36.48
CA LEU A 166 11.89 6.64 35.63
C LEU A 166 10.99 7.65 36.30
N HIS A 167 10.89 8.84 35.71
CA HIS A 167 9.94 9.85 36.13
C HIS A 167 8.74 9.81 35.18
N LEU A 168 7.59 9.46 35.75
CA LEU A 168 6.31 9.38 35.07
C LEU A 168 5.43 10.52 35.55
N ASN A 169 5.01 11.40 34.65
CA ASN A 169 3.98 12.38 34.96
C ASN A 169 2.67 11.93 34.33
N LEU A 170 1.68 11.61 35.17
CA LEU A 170 0.37 11.16 34.72
C LEU A 170 -0.54 12.36 34.52
N GLY A 171 -1.12 12.49 33.33
CA GLY A 171 -2.04 13.57 32.95
C GLY A 171 -3.43 13.49 33.59
N PHE A 172 -3.50 13.05 34.85
CA PHE A 172 -4.70 13.17 35.67
C PHE A 172 -4.88 14.63 36.12
N PRO A 173 -6.10 15.05 36.53
CA PRO A 173 -6.36 16.41 37.01
C PRO A 173 -5.51 16.86 38.20
N ASP A 174 -4.95 15.90 38.96
CA ASP A 174 -4.18 16.14 40.17
C ASP A 174 -2.65 16.12 39.91
N ASP A 175 -2.21 16.12 38.64
CA ASP A 175 -0.80 16.12 38.20
C ASP A 175 0.07 15.14 38.99
N THR A 176 -0.32 13.86 39.00
CA THR A 176 0.36 12.83 39.78
C THR A 176 1.72 12.50 39.15
N GLN A 177 2.79 12.92 39.82
CA GLN A 177 4.16 12.53 39.50
C GLN A 177 4.56 11.29 40.28
N ILE A 178 5.09 10.30 39.56
CA ILE A 178 5.58 9.04 40.11
C ILE A 178 7.00 8.84 39.64
N SER A 179 7.90 8.59 40.58
CA SER A 179 9.27 8.23 40.28
C SER A 179 9.49 6.79 40.71
N ASP A 180 10.02 5.95 39.82
CA ASP A 180 10.43 4.59 40.13
C ASP A 180 11.87 4.38 39.67
N THR A 181 12.68 3.70 40.48
CA THR A 181 14.11 3.49 40.17
C THR A 181 14.35 2.01 39.96
N PHE A 182 14.93 1.64 38.83
CA PHE A 182 15.30 0.26 38.55
C PHE A 182 16.78 0.12 38.20
N TYR A 183 17.34 -1.02 38.59
CA TYR A 183 18.75 -1.34 38.42
C TYR A 183 18.99 -1.99 37.06
N LEU A 184 19.99 -1.48 36.34
CA LEU A 184 20.35 -2.04 35.03
C LEU A 184 21.20 -3.29 35.21
N ASN A 185 20.79 -4.37 34.55
CA ASN A 185 21.67 -5.52 34.37
C ASN A 185 22.77 -5.20 33.35
N ASN A 186 23.83 -6.03 33.30
CA ASN A 186 24.98 -5.77 32.44
C ASN A 186 24.60 -5.68 30.95
N SER A 187 23.62 -6.45 30.47
CA SER A 187 23.19 -6.40 29.07
C SER A 187 22.41 -5.13 28.71
N GLN A 188 21.63 -4.57 29.65
CA GLN A 188 20.92 -3.30 29.47
C GLN A 188 21.86 -2.10 29.51
N ARG A 189 22.96 -2.18 30.27
CA ARG A 189 24.02 -1.16 30.28
C ARG A 189 24.74 -1.08 28.93
N GLU A 190 24.89 -2.22 28.25
CA GLU A 190 25.55 -2.30 26.95
C GLU A 190 24.60 -1.96 25.77
N ASN A 191 23.28 -1.94 25.99
CA ASN A 191 22.27 -1.68 24.96
C ASN A 191 21.18 -0.69 25.43
N LEU A 192 21.40 0.59 25.11
CA LEU A 192 20.49 1.70 25.44
C LEU A 192 19.12 1.60 24.74
N GLU A 193 18.99 0.93 23.59
CA GLU A 193 17.68 0.72 22.95
C GLU A 193 16.85 -0.29 23.74
N ALA A 194 17.47 -1.38 24.17
CA ALA A 194 16.84 -2.37 25.05
C ALA A 194 16.44 -1.74 26.40
N LEU A 195 17.24 -0.78 26.89
CA LEU A 195 16.90 0.03 28.05
C LEU A 195 15.65 0.89 27.80
N GLY A 196 15.61 1.64 26.69
CA GLY A 196 14.47 2.49 26.36
C GLY A 196 13.16 1.70 26.23
N LEU A 197 13.20 0.54 25.58
CA LEU A 197 12.05 -0.35 25.46
C LEU A 197 11.61 -0.90 26.84
N GLY A 198 12.57 -1.33 27.67
CA GLY A 198 12.28 -1.81 29.02
C GLY A 198 11.65 -0.73 29.89
N ALA A 199 12.16 0.50 29.80
CA ALA A 199 11.62 1.65 30.52
C ALA A 199 10.20 2.01 30.05
N LEU A 200 9.92 1.93 28.75
CA LEU A 200 8.57 2.14 28.22
C LEU A 200 7.57 1.10 28.72
N LEU A 201 7.96 -0.18 28.74
CA LEU A 201 7.12 -1.25 29.30
C LEU A 201 6.86 -1.04 30.79
N LYS A 202 7.86 -0.59 31.54
CA LYS A 202 7.71 -0.32 32.97
C LYS A 202 6.85 0.92 33.23
N ALA A 203 7.01 1.98 32.45
CA ALA A 203 6.16 3.17 32.48
C ALA A 203 4.70 2.79 32.23
N GLU A 204 4.44 1.95 31.23
CA GLU A 204 3.10 1.49 30.90
C GLU A 204 2.47 0.65 32.02
N GLU A 205 3.25 -0.23 32.65
CA GLU A 205 2.84 -0.99 33.85
C GLU A 205 2.40 -0.06 34.99
N ILE A 206 3.27 0.90 35.36
CA ILE A 206 2.99 1.85 36.44
C ILE A 206 1.75 2.69 36.10
N ALA A 207 1.69 3.24 34.87
CA ALA A 207 0.56 4.03 34.41
C ALA A 207 -0.75 3.24 34.48
N TYR A 208 -0.74 1.98 34.05
CA TYR A 208 -1.91 1.11 34.09
C TYR A 208 -2.43 0.90 35.52
N GLU A 209 -1.55 0.59 36.48
CA GLU A 209 -1.95 0.35 37.87
C GLU A 209 -2.54 1.61 38.52
N GLU A 210 -2.01 2.78 38.21
CA GLU A 210 -2.56 4.05 38.69
C GLU A 210 -3.90 4.39 38.03
N ILE A 211 -4.03 4.14 36.73
CA ILE A 211 -5.32 4.26 36.03
C ILE A 211 -6.36 3.32 36.65
N LYS A 212 -5.99 2.08 36.98
CA LYS A 212 -6.89 1.14 37.66
C LYS A 212 -7.33 1.65 39.02
N LYS A 213 -6.43 2.19 39.85
CA LYS A 213 -6.78 2.82 41.13
C LYS A 213 -7.73 3.99 40.94
N TRP A 214 -7.43 4.86 39.98
CA TRP A 214 -8.25 6.03 39.65
C TRP A 214 -9.68 5.65 39.20
N LEU A 215 -9.80 4.66 38.29
CA LEU A 215 -11.08 4.13 37.83
C LEU A 215 -11.90 3.52 38.98
N THR A 216 -11.23 2.82 39.89
CA THR A 216 -11.84 2.21 41.08
C THR A 216 -12.39 3.26 42.04
N GLN A 217 -11.59 4.31 42.34
CA GLN A 217 -12.02 5.42 43.20
C GLN A 217 -13.23 6.15 42.64
N ARG A 218 -13.30 6.31 41.30
CA ARG A 218 -14.44 6.90 40.59
C ARG A 218 -15.64 5.98 40.40
N LYS A 219 -15.58 4.74 40.92
CA LYS A 219 -16.64 3.73 40.84
C LYS A 219 -17.08 3.46 39.40
N ILE A 220 -16.13 3.40 38.46
CA ILE A 220 -16.42 3.01 37.08
C ILE A 220 -16.81 1.52 37.05
N PRO A 221 -17.93 1.13 36.39
CA PRO A 221 -18.34 -0.27 36.30
C PRO A 221 -17.25 -1.18 35.71
N GLY A 222 -16.95 -2.30 36.38
CA GLY A 222 -15.90 -3.24 36.00
C GLY A 222 -14.48 -2.88 36.47
N ALA A 223 -14.26 -1.70 37.07
CA ALA A 223 -12.92 -1.27 37.49
C ALA A 223 -12.31 -2.15 38.61
N LEU A 224 -13.15 -2.62 39.54
CA LEU A 224 -12.74 -3.52 40.62
C LEU A 224 -12.29 -4.92 40.13
N GLU A 225 -12.77 -5.32 38.94
CA GLU A 225 -12.49 -6.62 38.34
C GLU A 225 -11.27 -6.59 37.43
N LEU A 226 -10.64 -5.42 37.25
CA LEU A 226 -9.48 -5.30 36.39
C LEU A 226 -8.31 -6.14 36.94
N PRO A 227 -7.67 -6.97 36.11
CA PRO A 227 -6.50 -7.73 36.52
C PRO A 227 -5.34 -6.79 36.85
N ASN A 228 -4.37 -7.27 37.62
CA ASN A 228 -3.06 -6.60 37.72
C ASN A 228 -2.35 -6.68 36.37
N TYR A 229 -1.41 -5.79 36.09
CA TYR A 229 -0.73 -5.68 34.80
C TYR A 229 -0.16 -7.01 34.29
N THR A 230 0.49 -7.79 35.17
CA THR A 230 1.05 -9.12 34.84
C THR A 230 0.03 -10.15 34.36
N HIS A 231 -1.25 -9.93 34.68
CA HIS A 231 -2.39 -10.77 34.27
C HIS A 231 -3.32 -10.05 33.29
N ALA A 232 -3.00 -8.80 32.92
CA ALA A 232 -3.78 -8.05 31.96
C ALA A 232 -3.64 -8.69 30.58
N PRO A 233 -4.74 -8.76 29.81
CA PRO A 233 -4.66 -9.15 28.41
C PRO A 233 -3.64 -8.26 27.67
N LYS A 234 -2.80 -8.89 26.84
CA LYS A 234 -1.63 -8.26 26.19
C LYS A 234 -1.90 -6.89 25.55
N PHE A 235 -3.10 -6.71 25.02
CA PHE A 235 -3.50 -5.52 24.25
C PHE A 235 -4.28 -4.49 25.07
N PHE A 236 -4.72 -4.85 26.27
CA PHE A 236 -5.63 -4.04 27.07
C PHE A 236 -4.90 -2.89 27.78
N ALA A 237 -3.82 -3.19 28.50
CA ALA A 237 -3.05 -2.16 29.22
C ALA A 237 -2.48 -1.06 28.30
N PRO A 238 -1.91 -1.37 27.12
CA PRO A 238 -1.45 -0.34 26.20
C PRO A 238 -2.53 0.61 25.71
N LEU A 239 -3.76 0.12 25.48
CA LEU A 239 -4.88 0.96 25.07
C LEU A 239 -5.43 1.80 26.22
N LEU A 240 -5.53 1.23 27.42
CA LEU A 240 -6.08 1.92 28.59
C LEU A 240 -5.20 3.11 29.01
N THR A 241 -3.90 3.05 28.74
CA THR A 241 -2.97 4.15 28.98
C THR A 241 -3.04 5.26 27.93
N GLU A 242 -3.87 5.14 26.89
CA GLU A 242 -4.12 6.24 25.95
C GLU A 242 -5.27 7.15 26.42
N LYS A 243 -5.08 8.47 26.25
CA LYS A 243 -6.00 9.53 26.67
C LYS A 243 -7.41 9.32 26.18
N ILE A 244 -7.57 8.98 24.91
CA ILE A 244 -8.88 8.84 24.27
C ILE A 244 -9.72 7.74 24.94
N TYR A 245 -9.16 6.55 25.15
CA TYR A 245 -9.90 5.42 25.70
C TYR A 245 -10.27 5.67 27.15
N LEU A 246 -9.31 6.16 27.95
CA LEU A 246 -9.58 6.49 29.34
C LEU A 246 -10.64 7.59 29.47
N HIS A 247 -10.55 8.65 28.67
CA HIS A 247 -11.53 9.73 28.66
C HIS A 247 -12.94 9.22 28.31
N THR A 248 -13.02 8.36 27.30
CA THR A 248 -14.30 7.83 26.81
C THR A 248 -14.94 6.84 27.80
N ILE A 249 -14.12 6.04 28.50
CA ILE A 249 -14.56 5.20 29.62
C ILE A 249 -15.04 6.05 30.80
N ALA A 250 -14.30 7.11 31.16
CA ALA A 250 -14.68 8.02 32.24
C ALA A 250 -16.01 8.73 31.96
N GLN A 251 -16.30 9.01 30.69
CA GLN A 251 -17.59 9.53 30.22
C GLN A 251 -18.70 8.47 30.10
N LYS A 252 -18.41 7.19 30.42
CA LYS A 252 -19.34 6.05 30.31
C LYS A 252 -19.87 5.82 28.90
N LYS A 253 -19.11 6.23 27.88
CA LYS A 253 -19.44 5.94 26.48
C LYS A 253 -18.96 4.55 26.07
N PHE A 254 -17.86 4.08 26.66
CA PHE A 254 -17.35 2.71 26.52
C PHE A 254 -17.37 1.98 27.86
N PHE A 255 -17.52 0.66 27.81
CA PHE A 255 -17.38 -0.21 28.97
C PHE A 255 -16.02 -0.91 28.97
N LEU A 256 -15.44 -1.11 30.16
CA LEU A 256 -14.11 -1.74 30.29
C LEU A 256 -14.05 -3.15 29.67
N HIS A 257 -15.12 -3.94 29.83
CA HIS A 257 -15.18 -5.30 29.27
C HIS A 257 -15.09 -5.32 27.74
N GLU A 258 -15.46 -4.24 27.05
CA GLU A 258 -15.33 -4.14 25.61
C GLU A 258 -13.87 -4.06 25.16
N LEU A 259 -12.92 -3.67 26.02
CA LEU A 259 -11.50 -3.58 25.68
C LEU A 259 -10.67 -4.74 26.25
N MET A 260 -11.19 -5.50 27.20
CA MET A 260 -10.44 -6.57 27.87
C MET A 260 -10.06 -7.71 26.91
N HIS A 261 -10.96 -8.09 26.01
CA HIS A 261 -10.75 -9.23 25.13
C HIS A 261 -10.69 -8.78 23.68
N LEU A 262 -9.58 -8.14 23.33
CA LEU A 262 -9.30 -7.72 21.96
C LEU A 262 -8.48 -8.77 21.24
N GLU A 263 -8.88 -9.08 20.02
CA GLU A 263 -8.02 -9.77 19.08
C GLU A 263 -6.92 -8.83 18.58
N LYS A 264 -5.83 -9.40 18.03
CA LYS A 264 -4.70 -8.62 17.50
C LYS A 264 -5.17 -7.58 16.47
N GLU A 265 -6.03 -7.98 15.53
CA GLU A 265 -6.52 -7.06 14.48
C GLU A 265 -7.39 -5.94 15.03
N GLU A 266 -8.20 -6.21 16.05
CA GLU A 266 -9.02 -5.19 16.71
C GLU A 266 -8.12 -4.18 17.44
N TYR A 267 -7.09 -4.67 18.14
CA TYR A 267 -6.09 -3.83 18.80
C TYR A 267 -5.36 -2.93 17.80
N GLU A 268 -4.85 -3.49 16.70
CA GLU A 268 -4.18 -2.71 15.65
C GLU A 268 -5.11 -1.64 15.04
N SER A 269 -6.40 -1.94 14.89
CA SER A 269 -7.37 -0.93 14.46
C SER A 269 -7.59 0.18 15.48
N LEU A 270 -7.72 -0.16 16.76
CA LEU A 270 -7.93 0.82 17.82
C LEU A 270 -6.71 1.71 18.04
N ARG A 271 -5.50 1.23 17.79
CA ARG A 271 -4.29 2.06 17.86
C ARG A 271 -4.09 2.99 16.67
N HIS A 272 -4.88 2.83 15.62
CA HIS A 272 -4.69 3.59 14.40
C HIS A 272 -5.11 5.07 14.58
N PRO A 273 -4.24 6.06 14.27
CA PRO A 273 -4.51 7.48 14.57
C PRO A 273 -5.81 8.03 13.96
N ALA A 274 -6.11 7.65 12.71
CA ALA A 274 -7.36 8.05 12.07
C ALA A 274 -8.59 7.50 12.81
N ILE A 275 -8.51 6.27 13.35
CA ILE A 275 -9.60 5.65 14.10
C ILE A 275 -9.81 6.34 15.43
N LYS A 276 -8.72 6.65 16.16
CA LYS A 276 -8.79 7.47 17.38
C LYS A 276 -9.46 8.80 17.11
N THR A 277 -9.10 9.47 16.01
CA THR A 277 -9.70 10.76 15.65
C THR A 277 -11.20 10.62 15.33
N LEU A 278 -11.60 9.56 14.63
CA LEU A 278 -13.02 9.28 14.34
C LEU A 278 -13.82 8.92 15.61
N LEU A 279 -13.23 8.16 16.53
CA LEU A 279 -13.85 7.80 17.81
C LEU A 279 -14.02 9.03 18.71
N SER A 280 -12.99 9.86 18.85
CA SER A 280 -13.03 11.09 19.66
C SER A 280 -14.00 12.13 19.09
N SER A 281 -14.21 12.11 17.78
CA SER A 281 -15.20 12.95 17.09
C SER A 281 -16.61 12.33 17.09
N GLU A 282 -16.81 11.16 17.69
CA GLU A 282 -18.08 10.42 17.71
C GLU A 282 -18.66 10.12 16.32
N ILE A 283 -17.81 10.07 15.29
CA ILE A 283 -18.21 9.75 13.91
C ILE A 283 -18.46 8.24 13.76
N ILE A 284 -17.73 7.43 14.53
CA ILE A 284 -17.84 5.97 14.56
C ILE A 284 -17.97 5.48 15.99
N SER A 285 -18.62 4.33 16.18
CA SER A 285 -18.69 3.63 17.46
C SER A 285 -17.47 2.73 17.71
N LEU A 286 -17.26 2.33 18.96
CA LEU A 286 -16.20 1.37 19.31
C LEU A 286 -16.40 0.02 18.61
N ALA A 287 -17.64 -0.47 18.57
CA ALA A 287 -17.99 -1.73 17.89
C ALA A 287 -17.70 -1.70 16.39
N GLU A 288 -17.84 -0.53 15.76
CA GLU A 288 -17.45 -0.30 14.38
C GLU A 288 -15.93 -0.22 14.21
N ALA A 289 -15.25 0.52 15.06
CA ALA A 289 -13.79 0.70 15.01
C ALA A 289 -13.00 -0.62 15.11
N LYS A 290 -13.51 -1.57 15.90
CA LYS A 290 -12.93 -2.93 16.02
C LYS A 290 -13.01 -3.74 14.73
N LYS A 291 -14.05 -3.52 13.92
CA LYS A 291 -14.30 -4.28 12.68
C LYS A 291 -13.52 -3.75 11.47
N ILE A 292 -12.75 -2.68 11.65
CA ILE A 292 -12.02 -2.05 10.55
C ILE A 292 -10.77 -2.87 10.23
N THR A 293 -10.72 -3.37 9.00
CA THR A 293 -9.65 -4.23 8.50
C THR A 293 -8.44 -3.42 8.01
N ALA A 294 -7.27 -4.06 7.85
CA ALA A 294 -6.06 -3.38 7.36
C ALA A 294 -6.25 -2.60 6.03
N PRO A 295 -6.92 -3.14 4.99
CA PRO A 295 -7.23 -2.38 3.77
C PRO A 295 -8.06 -1.11 4.04
N GLN A 296 -9.01 -1.17 4.96
CA GLN A 296 -9.85 -0.02 5.32
C GLN A 296 -9.06 1.01 6.13
N ARG A 297 -8.17 0.57 7.04
CA ARG A 297 -7.24 1.46 7.76
C ARG A 297 -6.36 2.24 6.80
N LYS A 298 -5.83 1.57 5.77
CA LYS A 298 -5.01 2.21 4.72
C LYS A 298 -5.75 3.33 3.99
N ILE A 299 -7.05 3.13 3.70
CA ILE A 299 -7.90 4.18 3.14
C ILE A 299 -8.07 5.33 4.13
N LEU A 300 -8.38 5.03 5.38
CA LEU A 300 -8.62 6.04 6.42
C LEU A 300 -7.39 6.90 6.74
N ASN A 301 -6.17 6.44 6.43
CA ASN A 301 -4.96 7.26 6.48
C ASN A 301 -4.95 8.42 5.47
N GLN A 302 -5.76 8.35 4.40
CA GLN A 302 -5.87 9.46 3.47
C GLN A 302 -6.84 10.51 4.02
N THR A 303 -6.35 11.74 4.10
CA THR A 303 -7.09 12.90 4.63
C THR A 303 -8.42 13.16 3.91
N VAL A 304 -8.51 12.81 2.61
CA VAL A 304 -9.73 12.94 1.81
C VAL A 304 -10.86 12.08 2.37
N TYR A 305 -10.61 10.81 2.69
CA TYR A 305 -11.68 9.92 3.19
C TYR A 305 -12.09 10.26 4.62
N PHE A 306 -11.15 10.67 5.46
CA PHE A 306 -11.46 11.22 6.78
C PHE A 306 -12.40 12.43 6.67
N SER A 307 -12.13 13.36 5.75
CA SER A 307 -12.98 14.53 5.51
C SER A 307 -14.36 14.15 4.98
N LEU A 308 -14.45 13.16 4.09
CA LEU A 308 -15.73 12.66 3.58
C LEU A 308 -16.60 12.01 4.67
N LEU A 309 -15.99 11.27 5.60
CA LEU A 309 -16.69 10.71 6.76
C LEU A 309 -17.17 11.80 7.71
N LYS A 310 -16.30 12.77 8.02
CA LYS A 310 -16.63 13.92 8.88
C LYS A 310 -17.77 14.77 8.33
N ASP A 311 -17.80 14.95 7.02
CA ASP A 311 -18.85 15.68 6.31
C ASP A 311 -20.12 14.83 6.06
N TYR A 312 -20.17 13.59 6.54
CA TYR A 312 -21.24 12.61 6.29
C TYR A 312 -21.55 12.36 4.80
N LYS A 313 -20.58 12.61 3.90
CA LYS A 313 -20.69 12.34 2.47
C LYS A 313 -20.55 10.85 2.15
N ILE A 314 -19.84 10.13 3.02
CA ILE A 314 -19.82 8.66 3.06
C ILE A 314 -20.05 8.21 4.50
N LYS A 315 -20.51 6.98 4.67
CA LYS A 315 -20.64 6.31 5.98
C LYS A 315 -19.55 5.27 6.13
N LEU A 316 -19.23 4.90 7.36
CA LEU A 316 -18.26 3.81 7.60
C LEU A 316 -18.73 2.49 6.95
N HIS A 317 -20.04 2.25 6.88
CA HIS A 317 -20.61 1.10 6.17
C HIS A 317 -20.19 1.03 4.68
N ASP A 318 -19.93 2.16 4.03
CA ASP A 318 -19.47 2.17 2.63
C ASP A 318 -18.06 1.56 2.47
N LEU A 319 -17.26 1.60 3.54
CA LEU A 319 -15.94 0.97 3.63
C LEU A 319 -16.01 -0.55 3.86
N ILE A 320 -17.16 -1.07 4.31
CA ILE A 320 -17.33 -2.50 4.54
C ILE A 320 -17.22 -3.27 3.21
N GLY A 321 -16.54 -4.42 3.26
CA GLY A 321 -16.30 -5.27 2.09
C GLY A 321 -15.29 -4.70 1.10
N ILE A 322 -14.47 -3.74 1.50
CA ILE A 322 -13.28 -3.34 0.75
C ILE A 322 -12.17 -4.34 1.02
N PHE A 323 -11.63 -4.92 -0.05
CA PHE A 323 -10.48 -5.81 0.01
C PHE A 323 -9.22 -5.05 -0.41
N TYR A 324 -8.11 -5.80 -0.45
CA TYR A 324 -6.79 -5.24 -0.75
C TYR A 324 -6.74 -4.56 -2.12
N THR A 325 -7.36 -5.16 -3.15
CA THR A 325 -7.43 -4.65 -4.52
C THR A 325 -8.15 -3.31 -4.61
N GLU A 326 -9.33 -3.17 -4.00
CA GLU A 326 -10.05 -1.89 -4.01
C GLU A 326 -9.31 -0.84 -3.17
N SER A 327 -8.65 -1.24 -2.07
CA SER A 327 -7.87 -0.31 -1.26
C SER A 327 -6.68 0.28 -2.01
N LYS A 328 -6.02 -0.48 -2.90
CA LYS A 328 -4.94 0.05 -3.76
C LYS A 328 -5.46 1.15 -4.67
N ILE A 329 -6.63 0.94 -5.28
CA ILE A 329 -7.26 1.90 -6.20
C ILE A 329 -7.70 3.14 -5.43
N LEU A 330 -8.39 2.97 -4.30
CA LEU A 330 -8.88 4.07 -3.50
C LEU A 330 -7.72 4.87 -2.87
N CYS A 331 -6.61 4.24 -2.53
CA CYS A 331 -5.42 4.95 -2.06
C CYS A 331 -4.57 5.53 -3.19
N HIS A 332 -4.92 5.31 -4.45
CA HIS A 332 -4.16 5.86 -5.57
C HIS A 332 -4.28 7.41 -5.58
N PRO A 333 -3.17 8.17 -5.72
CA PRO A 333 -3.19 9.63 -5.62
C PRO A 333 -4.17 10.29 -6.61
N LEU A 334 -4.17 9.84 -7.86
CA LEU A 334 -5.12 10.35 -8.87
C LEU A 334 -6.59 10.10 -8.46
N ILE A 335 -6.93 8.90 -8.04
CA ILE A 335 -8.31 8.55 -7.66
C ILE A 335 -8.73 9.38 -6.46
N THR A 336 -7.87 9.48 -5.45
CA THR A 336 -8.09 10.32 -4.26
C THR A 336 -8.33 11.78 -4.65
N HIS A 337 -7.54 12.32 -5.58
CA HIS A 337 -7.70 13.67 -6.09
C HIS A 337 -9.02 13.87 -6.87
N LEU A 338 -9.39 12.91 -7.73
CA LEU A 338 -10.64 12.95 -8.48
C LEU A 338 -11.87 12.89 -7.55
N ILE A 339 -11.77 12.13 -6.45
CA ILE A 339 -12.80 12.09 -5.40
C ILE A 339 -12.88 13.43 -4.68
N GLN A 340 -11.74 14.02 -4.31
CA GLN A 340 -11.67 15.34 -3.69
C GLN A 340 -12.29 16.43 -4.57
N GLN A 341 -12.08 16.35 -5.89
CA GLN A 341 -12.69 17.23 -6.89
C GLN A 341 -14.16 16.88 -7.22
N GLN A 342 -14.74 15.86 -6.59
CA GLN A 342 -16.09 15.35 -6.86
C GLN A 342 -16.32 14.93 -8.32
N LYS A 343 -15.25 14.57 -9.04
CA LYS A 343 -15.32 14.04 -10.42
C LYS A 343 -15.65 12.56 -10.46
N VAL A 344 -15.37 11.84 -9.37
CA VAL A 344 -15.79 10.46 -9.14
C VAL A 344 -16.27 10.37 -7.71
N THR A 345 -17.40 9.70 -7.48
CA THR A 345 -17.84 9.45 -6.10
C THR A 345 -17.06 8.30 -5.48
N PHE A 346 -17.00 8.24 -4.16
CA PHE A 346 -16.39 7.12 -3.44
C PHE A 346 -16.94 5.76 -3.89
N ARG A 347 -18.27 5.66 -3.97
CA ARG A 347 -18.97 4.45 -4.42
C ARG A 347 -18.58 4.10 -5.85
N GLU A 348 -18.40 5.09 -6.71
CA GLU A 348 -18.00 4.83 -8.08
C GLU A 348 -16.56 4.35 -8.21
N ALA A 349 -15.65 4.94 -7.44
CA ALA A 349 -14.23 4.57 -7.42
C ALA A 349 -14.00 3.15 -6.88
N LYS A 350 -14.82 2.72 -5.91
CA LYS A 350 -14.77 1.36 -5.31
C LYS A 350 -14.88 0.24 -6.35
N TYR A 351 -15.59 0.47 -7.46
CA TYR A 351 -15.81 -0.54 -8.50
C TYR A 351 -14.91 -0.35 -9.74
N ILE A 352 -13.94 0.55 -9.68
CA ILE A 352 -12.94 0.65 -10.75
C ILE A 352 -12.07 -0.62 -10.70
N PRO A 353 -11.75 -1.26 -11.83
CA PRO A 353 -10.85 -2.42 -11.86
C PRO A 353 -9.40 -2.06 -11.51
N GLU A 354 -8.64 -2.97 -10.89
CA GLU A 354 -7.23 -2.73 -10.52
C GLU A 354 -6.35 -2.41 -11.74
N ASP A 355 -6.65 -3.02 -12.91
CA ASP A 355 -5.96 -2.74 -14.17
C ASP A 355 -6.03 -1.26 -14.59
N PHE A 356 -7.02 -0.51 -14.10
CA PHE A 356 -7.15 0.93 -14.35
C PHE A 356 -5.98 1.73 -13.75
N ILE A 357 -5.34 1.25 -12.66
CA ILE A 357 -4.22 1.95 -12.01
C ILE A 357 -3.11 2.23 -13.03
N ARG A 358 -2.83 1.29 -13.94
CA ARG A 358 -1.80 1.46 -14.97
C ARG A 358 -2.09 2.61 -15.94
N LEU A 359 -3.37 2.94 -16.16
CA LEU A 359 -3.73 4.14 -16.94
C LEU A 359 -3.38 5.40 -16.15
N CYS A 360 -3.56 5.38 -14.83
CA CYS A 360 -3.27 6.52 -13.97
C CYS A 360 -1.78 6.87 -13.92
N ASP A 361 -0.89 5.93 -14.25
CA ASP A 361 0.56 6.16 -14.27
C ASP A 361 1.05 6.86 -15.55
N LEU A 362 0.20 6.99 -16.57
CA LEU A 362 0.56 7.63 -17.84
C LEU A 362 0.08 9.08 -17.90
N ASN A 363 1.00 10.01 -18.16
CA ASN A 363 0.74 11.46 -18.26
C ASN A 363 -0.44 11.81 -19.18
N PHE A 364 -0.58 11.12 -20.31
CA PHE A 364 -1.67 11.35 -21.24
C PHE A 364 -3.05 11.15 -20.58
N TYR A 365 -3.22 10.02 -19.89
CA TYR A 365 -4.49 9.69 -19.23
C TYR A 365 -4.70 10.54 -17.99
N LEU A 366 -3.64 10.87 -17.23
CA LEU A 366 -3.71 11.84 -16.14
C LEU A 366 -4.33 13.15 -16.61
N GLU A 367 -3.78 13.74 -17.67
CA GLU A 367 -4.32 14.98 -18.23
C GLU A 367 -5.78 14.85 -18.69
N TYR A 368 -6.11 13.74 -19.37
CA TYR A 368 -7.48 13.48 -19.78
C TYR A 368 -8.43 13.43 -18.59
N PHE A 369 -8.08 12.69 -17.53
CA PHE A 369 -8.93 12.56 -16.35
C PHE A 369 -9.08 13.88 -15.57
N HIS A 370 -8.07 14.76 -15.61
CA HIS A 370 -8.17 16.10 -15.05
C HIS A 370 -9.04 17.06 -15.88
N LYS A 371 -9.12 16.90 -17.20
CA LYS A 371 -9.84 17.85 -18.07
C LYS A 371 -11.28 17.41 -18.39
N ALA A 372 -11.50 16.11 -18.56
CA ALA A 372 -12.76 15.59 -19.08
C ALA A 372 -13.81 15.29 -18.00
N LYS A 373 -15.09 15.32 -18.39
CA LYS A 373 -16.18 14.71 -17.61
C LYS A 373 -16.22 13.23 -17.95
N ILE A 374 -15.71 12.41 -17.05
CA ILE A 374 -15.50 10.98 -17.29
C ILE A 374 -16.79 10.21 -17.03
N ASN A 375 -17.15 9.31 -17.94
CA ASN A 375 -18.18 8.32 -17.68
C ASN A 375 -17.56 7.06 -17.04
N TRP A 376 -17.50 7.04 -15.71
CA TRP A 376 -16.88 5.94 -14.96
C TRP A 376 -17.52 4.58 -15.21
N GLN A 377 -18.81 4.54 -15.54
CA GLN A 377 -19.51 3.29 -15.86
C GLN A 377 -18.88 2.60 -17.09
N GLN A 378 -18.46 3.37 -18.10
CA GLN A 378 -17.83 2.80 -19.30
C GLN A 378 -16.48 2.15 -18.98
N PHE A 379 -15.69 2.73 -18.07
CA PHE A 379 -14.42 2.14 -17.64
C PHE A 379 -14.63 0.86 -16.84
N ARG A 380 -15.70 0.75 -16.05
CA ARG A 380 -16.02 -0.50 -15.32
C ARG A 380 -16.39 -1.65 -16.23
N GLU A 381 -16.99 -1.36 -17.37
CA GLU A 381 -17.40 -2.38 -18.34
C GLU A 381 -16.22 -2.89 -19.19
N LEU A 382 -15.03 -2.29 -19.05
CA LEU A 382 -13.84 -2.75 -19.73
C LEU A 382 -13.27 -4.01 -19.09
N GLY A 383 -12.97 -5.00 -19.93
CA GLY A 383 -12.21 -6.17 -19.49
C GLY A 383 -10.71 -5.89 -19.40
N VAL A 384 -9.97 -6.79 -18.74
CA VAL A 384 -8.50 -6.75 -18.62
C VAL A 384 -7.80 -6.51 -19.96
N TYR A 385 -8.30 -7.13 -21.04
CA TYR A 385 -7.74 -6.95 -22.38
C TYR A 385 -7.95 -5.53 -22.94
N ASP A 386 -9.08 -4.88 -22.64
CA ASP A 386 -9.34 -3.52 -23.08
C ASP A 386 -8.38 -2.53 -22.42
N TYR A 387 -8.05 -2.74 -21.14
CA TYR A 387 -7.01 -1.96 -20.45
C TYR A 387 -5.63 -2.13 -21.09
N LYS A 388 -5.24 -3.37 -21.43
CA LYS A 388 -3.99 -3.63 -22.17
C LYS A 388 -3.97 -2.93 -23.52
N LEU A 389 -5.11 -2.84 -24.21
CA LEU A 389 -5.22 -2.12 -25.48
C LEU A 389 -5.10 -0.61 -25.28
N LEU A 390 -5.72 -0.04 -24.25
CA LEU A 390 -5.58 1.38 -23.89
C LEU A 390 -4.13 1.76 -23.59
N LEU A 391 -3.34 0.84 -23.04
CA LEU A 391 -1.92 1.03 -22.79
C LEU A 391 -1.04 0.79 -24.03
N SER A 392 -1.60 0.27 -25.11
CA SER A 392 -0.81 -0.07 -26.30
C SER A 392 -0.39 1.17 -27.08
N GLN A 393 0.84 1.16 -27.58
CA GLN A 393 1.40 2.31 -28.30
C GLN A 393 0.57 2.73 -29.53
N PRO A 394 0.00 1.82 -30.34
CA PRO A 394 -0.86 2.20 -31.47
C PRO A 394 -2.14 2.95 -31.05
N ILE A 395 -2.70 2.63 -29.88
CA ILE A 395 -3.88 3.33 -29.38
C ILE A 395 -3.48 4.69 -28.78
N LEU A 396 -2.42 4.71 -27.97
CA LEU A 396 -1.91 5.94 -27.38
C LEU A 396 -1.53 6.99 -28.44
N SER A 397 -0.88 6.58 -29.53
CA SER A 397 -0.54 7.49 -30.64
C SER A 397 -1.78 8.06 -31.34
N LEU A 398 -2.83 7.27 -31.54
CA LEU A 398 -4.10 7.75 -32.13
C LEU A 398 -4.77 8.78 -31.22
N LEU A 399 -4.77 8.52 -29.91
CA LEU A 399 -5.34 9.41 -28.91
C LEU A 399 -4.55 10.72 -28.79
N GLN A 400 -3.21 10.64 -28.72
CA GLN A 400 -2.31 11.80 -28.63
C GLN A 400 -2.34 12.70 -29.86
N LYS A 401 -2.63 12.13 -31.04
CA LYS A 401 -2.76 12.88 -32.30
C LYS A 401 -4.18 13.31 -32.61
N GLU A 402 -5.10 13.11 -31.66
CA GLU A 402 -6.52 13.47 -31.77
C GLU A 402 -7.21 12.83 -32.99
N CYS A 403 -6.68 11.70 -33.48
CA CYS A 403 -7.32 10.90 -34.54
C CYS A 403 -8.49 10.06 -33.99
N LEU A 404 -8.54 9.90 -32.67
CA LEU A 404 -9.50 9.13 -31.92
C LEU A 404 -9.66 9.78 -30.54
N SER A 405 -10.89 10.00 -30.07
CA SER A 405 -11.14 10.35 -28.67
C SER A 405 -11.33 9.09 -27.80
N ILE A 406 -11.10 9.21 -26.49
CA ILE A 406 -11.36 8.11 -25.56
C ILE A 406 -12.85 7.72 -25.59
N ASP A 407 -13.76 8.69 -25.63
CA ASP A 407 -15.20 8.42 -25.67
C ASP A 407 -15.62 7.64 -26.94
N GLU A 408 -14.98 7.91 -28.08
CA GLU A 408 -15.19 7.13 -29.31
C GLU A 408 -14.61 5.73 -29.20
N LEU A 409 -13.42 5.59 -28.62
CA LEU A 409 -12.76 4.31 -28.41
C LEU A 409 -13.60 3.40 -27.48
N LEU A 410 -14.15 3.95 -26.41
CA LEU A 410 -15.00 3.22 -25.46
C LEU A 410 -16.33 2.77 -26.09
N LYS A 411 -16.83 3.47 -27.11
CA LYS A 411 -18.02 3.08 -27.89
C LYS A 411 -17.76 1.97 -28.90
N LEU A 412 -16.50 1.67 -29.24
CA LEU A 412 -16.16 0.57 -30.15
C LEU A 412 -16.38 -0.79 -29.46
N SER A 413 -16.79 -1.80 -30.24
CA SER A 413 -16.81 -3.18 -29.75
C SER A 413 -15.39 -3.67 -29.41
N SER A 414 -15.26 -4.64 -28.48
CA SER A 414 -13.95 -5.22 -28.12
C SER A 414 -13.20 -5.81 -29.33
N ARG A 415 -13.91 -6.26 -30.38
CA ARG A 415 -13.29 -6.67 -31.65
C ARG A 415 -12.72 -5.48 -32.40
N GLN A 416 -13.49 -4.41 -32.58
CA GLN A 416 -13.02 -3.20 -33.24
C GLN A 416 -11.84 -2.56 -32.51
N ARG A 417 -11.84 -2.53 -31.17
CA ARG A 417 -10.70 -2.04 -30.37
C ARG A 417 -9.42 -2.84 -30.65
N ARG A 418 -9.51 -4.17 -30.70
CA ARG A 418 -8.39 -5.05 -31.07
C ARG A 418 -7.91 -4.82 -32.49
N ASP A 419 -8.85 -4.66 -33.41
CA ASP A 419 -8.54 -4.40 -34.82
C ASP A 419 -7.83 -3.05 -34.98
N LEU A 420 -8.26 -2.03 -34.24
CA LEU A 420 -7.68 -0.69 -34.24
C LEU A 420 -6.23 -0.66 -33.71
N ALA A 421 -5.92 -1.49 -32.72
CA ALA A 421 -4.57 -1.62 -32.17
C ALA A 421 -3.61 -2.36 -33.12
N HIS A 422 -4.09 -2.93 -34.24
CA HIS A 422 -3.22 -3.58 -35.21
C HIS A 422 -2.39 -2.56 -36.00
N GLU A 423 -1.10 -2.82 -36.16
CA GLU A 423 -0.12 -1.86 -36.69
C GLU A 423 -0.51 -1.28 -38.06
N GLN A 424 -0.98 -2.12 -38.98
CA GLN A 424 -1.38 -1.68 -40.33
C GLN A 424 -2.61 -0.76 -40.30
N ILE A 425 -3.62 -1.09 -39.48
CA ILE A 425 -4.84 -0.27 -39.35
C ILE A 425 -4.50 1.08 -38.70
N HIS A 426 -3.69 1.04 -37.64
CA HIS A 426 -3.12 2.22 -37.01
C HIS A 426 -2.40 3.13 -38.02
N LYS A 427 -1.52 2.58 -38.88
CA LYS A 427 -0.81 3.35 -39.92
C LYS A 427 -1.77 4.00 -40.91
N LEU A 428 -2.83 3.31 -41.35
CA LEU A 428 -3.81 3.86 -42.27
C LEU A 428 -4.59 5.04 -41.66
N ILE A 429 -4.98 4.95 -40.40
CA ILE A 429 -5.70 6.04 -39.72
C ILE A 429 -4.76 7.22 -39.44
N MET A 430 -3.56 6.94 -38.94
CA MET A 430 -2.54 7.98 -38.66
C MET A 430 -2.13 8.77 -39.91
N SER A 431 -2.05 8.09 -41.06
CA SER A 431 -1.79 8.74 -42.36
C SER A 431 -3.03 9.37 -43.00
N LYS A 432 -4.18 9.35 -42.30
CA LYS A 432 -5.48 9.86 -42.76
C LYS A 432 -5.97 9.23 -44.08
N LYS A 433 -5.47 8.04 -44.43
CA LYS A 433 -5.96 7.28 -45.60
C LYS A 433 -7.37 6.74 -45.37
N ILE A 434 -7.68 6.39 -44.12
CA ILE A 434 -9.03 6.04 -43.69
C ILE A 434 -9.41 6.86 -42.45
N SER A 435 -10.66 7.29 -42.39
CA SER A 435 -11.27 7.88 -41.18
C SER A 435 -11.75 6.78 -40.23
N LEU A 436 -12.03 7.15 -38.96
CA LEU A 436 -12.59 6.23 -37.98
C LEU A 436 -13.97 5.69 -38.39
N GLU A 437 -14.80 6.51 -39.03
CA GLU A 437 -16.11 6.07 -39.54
C GLU A 437 -15.98 5.08 -40.69
N GLN A 438 -15.03 5.29 -41.60
CA GLN A 438 -14.71 4.32 -42.64
C GLN A 438 -14.20 3.01 -42.04
N PHE A 439 -13.34 3.07 -41.01
CA PHE A 439 -12.87 1.89 -40.29
C PHE A 439 -14.03 1.08 -39.69
N LYS A 440 -15.01 1.74 -39.04
CA LYS A 440 -16.19 1.08 -38.47
C LYS A 440 -17.02 0.32 -39.50
N GLN A 441 -16.99 0.76 -40.76
CA GLN A 441 -17.73 0.15 -41.88
C GLN A 441 -16.98 -0.98 -42.59
N LEU A 442 -15.71 -1.23 -42.24
CA LEU A 442 -14.93 -2.27 -42.91
C LEU A 442 -15.46 -3.67 -42.59
N SER A 443 -15.63 -4.47 -43.64
CA SER A 443 -16.01 -5.87 -43.49
C SER A 443 -14.90 -6.68 -42.82
N SER A 444 -15.25 -7.79 -42.17
CA SER A 444 -14.27 -8.73 -41.59
C SER A 444 -13.23 -9.22 -42.60
N LYS A 445 -13.64 -9.42 -43.86
CA LYS A 445 -12.74 -9.84 -44.95
C LYS A 445 -11.75 -8.73 -45.31
N THR A 446 -12.20 -7.49 -45.38
CA THR A 446 -11.33 -6.33 -45.66
C THR A 446 -10.32 -6.12 -44.53
N LEU A 447 -10.78 -6.21 -43.27
CA LEU A 447 -9.90 -6.11 -42.10
C LEU A 447 -8.83 -7.22 -42.10
N PHE A 448 -9.18 -8.44 -42.50
CA PHE A 448 -8.21 -9.54 -42.63
C PHE A 448 -7.13 -9.22 -43.67
N LEU A 449 -7.51 -8.76 -44.86
CA LEU A 449 -6.57 -8.39 -45.93
C LEU A 449 -5.62 -7.26 -45.52
N ILE A 450 -6.14 -6.22 -44.85
CA ILE A 450 -5.30 -5.12 -44.33
C ILE A 450 -4.29 -5.65 -43.31
N LYS A 451 -4.73 -6.55 -42.43
CA LYS A 451 -3.87 -7.11 -41.37
C LYS A 451 -2.80 -8.05 -41.91
N SER A 452 -3.08 -8.80 -42.98
CA SER A 452 -2.08 -9.66 -43.64
C SER A 452 -1.05 -8.86 -44.45
N GLY A 453 -1.24 -7.55 -44.61
CA GLY A 453 -0.35 -6.71 -45.42
C GLY A 453 -0.56 -6.88 -46.92
N GLU A 454 -1.64 -7.52 -47.35
CA GLU A 454 -1.98 -7.66 -48.77
C GLU A 454 -2.41 -6.29 -49.34
N SER A 455 -1.64 -5.83 -50.33
CA SER A 455 -1.65 -4.52 -51.01
C SER A 455 -2.69 -3.50 -50.54
N ILE A 456 -2.24 -2.56 -49.71
CA ILE A 456 -2.96 -1.36 -49.27
C ILE A 456 -3.53 -0.58 -50.46
N ASP A 457 -2.85 -0.63 -51.62
CA ASP A 457 -3.28 0.09 -52.82
C ASP A 457 -4.60 -0.46 -53.39
N MET A 458 -4.84 -1.77 -53.28
CA MET A 458 -6.14 -2.36 -53.66
C MET A 458 -7.28 -2.00 -52.68
N VAL A 459 -6.93 -1.66 -51.45
CA VAL A 459 -7.88 -1.25 -50.42
C VAL A 459 -8.32 0.19 -50.66
N ASP A 460 -7.40 1.09 -51.04
CA ASP A 460 -7.73 2.48 -51.40
C ASP A 460 -8.76 2.54 -52.56
N ASP A 461 -8.61 1.71 -53.58
CA ASP A 461 -9.56 1.66 -54.70
C ASP A 461 -10.94 1.14 -54.28
N LYS A 462 -11.00 0.13 -53.42
CA LYS A 462 -12.28 -0.40 -52.89
C LYS A 462 -12.96 0.55 -51.92
N ILE A 463 -12.20 1.27 -51.09
CA ILE A 463 -12.74 2.26 -50.16
C ILE A 463 -13.30 3.45 -50.94
N LYS A 464 -12.58 3.96 -51.96
CA LYS A 464 -13.08 5.01 -52.86
C LYS A 464 -14.34 4.56 -53.60
N PHE A 465 -14.37 3.32 -54.10
CA PHE A 465 -15.53 2.77 -54.80
C PHE A 465 -16.78 2.65 -53.89
N ASN A 466 -16.62 2.21 -52.65
CA ASN A 466 -17.74 2.12 -51.70
C ASN A 466 -18.23 3.48 -51.20
N ALA A 467 -17.35 4.46 -51.02
CA ALA A 467 -17.73 5.84 -50.66
C ALA A 467 -18.54 6.52 -51.78
N GLN A 468 -18.19 6.26 -53.04
CA GLN A 468 -18.98 6.73 -54.18
C GLN A 468 -20.36 6.05 -54.23
N ASN A 469 -20.45 4.74 -54.01
CA ASN A 469 -21.75 4.04 -54.04
C ASN A 469 -22.70 4.38 -52.88
N THR A 470 -22.18 4.83 -51.72
CA THR A 470 -23.02 5.30 -50.61
C THR A 470 -23.55 6.72 -50.83
N LEU A 471 -22.82 7.57 -51.55
CA LEU A 471 -23.30 8.89 -52.00
C LEU A 471 -24.39 8.79 -53.10
N PHE A 472 -24.46 7.66 -53.81
CA PHE A 472 -25.42 7.42 -54.89
C PHE A 472 -26.55 6.43 -54.54
N SER A 473 -26.82 6.16 -53.26
CA SER A 473 -28.05 5.46 -52.90
C SER A 473 -29.27 6.31 -53.29
N PRO A 474 -30.15 5.83 -54.20
CA PRO A 474 -31.30 6.61 -54.64
C PRO A 474 -32.22 6.86 -53.45
N LEU A 475 -32.56 8.13 -53.23
CA LEU A 475 -33.63 8.56 -52.34
C LEU A 475 -34.87 7.70 -52.64
N SER A 476 -35.17 6.75 -51.77
CA SER A 476 -36.40 5.99 -51.87
C SER A 476 -37.57 6.97 -51.73
N PRO A 477 -38.55 6.96 -52.66
CA PRO A 477 -39.63 7.92 -52.65
C PRO A 477 -40.44 7.77 -51.36
N LYS A 478 -40.58 8.89 -50.63
CA LYS A 478 -41.49 9.01 -49.49
C LYS A 478 -42.90 8.63 -49.93
N THR A 479 -43.35 7.43 -49.59
CA THR A 479 -44.76 7.06 -49.62
C THR A 479 -45.48 7.85 -48.53
N LYS A 480 -46.24 8.86 -48.96
CA LYS A 480 -47.26 9.53 -48.15
C LYS A 480 -48.35 8.50 -47.82
N ASN A 481 -48.33 7.97 -46.59
CA ASN A 481 -49.52 7.34 -46.02
C ASN A 481 -50.25 8.38 -45.17
N SER A 482 -51.41 8.79 -45.69
CA SER A 482 -52.46 9.51 -45.00
C SER A 482 -53.45 8.51 -44.40
N SER A 483 -53.61 8.50 -43.08
CA SER A 483 -54.87 8.11 -42.41
C SER A 483 -54.83 8.37 -40.89
N SER A 484 -55.48 9.47 -40.51
CA SER A 484 -56.42 9.68 -39.39
C SER A 484 -56.05 9.41 -37.91
N PRO A 485 -56.73 10.13 -36.99
CA PRO A 485 -56.36 10.27 -35.58
C PRO A 485 -57.09 9.25 -34.69
N GLY A 486 -56.42 8.80 -33.62
CA GLY A 486 -57.02 7.88 -32.66
C GLY A 486 -56.40 7.98 -31.27
N ALA A 487 -57.12 8.66 -30.38
CA ALA A 487 -57.25 8.43 -28.94
C ALA A 487 -56.00 8.30 -28.04
N SER A 488 -55.89 9.25 -27.10
CA SER A 488 -55.21 9.07 -25.81
C SER A 488 -55.81 7.92 -25.00
N PRO A 489 -55.03 7.35 -24.06
CA PRO A 489 -55.47 7.52 -22.67
C PRO A 489 -54.34 7.85 -21.68
N ARG A 490 -54.74 8.70 -20.71
CA ARG A 490 -54.16 8.86 -19.37
C ARG A 490 -54.12 7.53 -18.62
N ILE A 491 -53.00 7.21 -17.97
CA ILE A 491 -52.87 6.42 -16.72
C ILE A 491 -51.60 6.94 -16.03
N SER A 492 -51.69 7.89 -15.10
CA SER A 492 -51.75 7.74 -13.63
C SER A 492 -50.53 7.07 -12.98
N ARG A 493 -49.96 7.84 -12.03
CA ARG A 493 -49.05 7.50 -10.93
C ARG A 493 -49.07 6.05 -10.46
N ILE A 494 -47.87 5.54 -10.13
CA ILE A 494 -47.54 5.04 -8.78
C ILE A 494 -46.25 5.74 -8.36
#